data_AF-A0A318KFD2-F1
#
_entry.id   AF-A0A318KFD2-F1
#
_cell.length_a   1.000
_cell.length_b   1.000
_cell.length_c   1.000
_cell.angle_alpha   90.00
_cell.angle_beta   90.00
_cell.angle_gamma   90.00
#
_symmetry.space_group_name_H-M   'P 1'
#
loop_
_entity.id
_entity.type
_entity.pdbx_description
1 polymer ?
#
loop_
_entity_poly.entity_id
_entity_poly.type
_entity_poly.pdbx_seq_one_letter_code
_entity_poly.pdbx_strand_id
1 'polypeptide(L)'
;MCKKNDYSTSNIEKEQIILKCFITKEDIKKLRNSSNHDSAIEIFNLANKMNEENDTYVDSKYVQVSNVLKVLGIKEKDIFRNAAIERKILFEKENQKRDVPTVRSETSQS
;
A
#
# COMPACT_ATOMS: atom_id res chain seq x y z
N MET A 1 0.00 -16.79 -22.66
CA MET A 1 -0.13 -15.40 -22.17
C MET A 1 -0.41 -15.45 -20.68
N CYS A 2 0.61 -15.27 -19.84
CA CYS A 2 0.39 -15.15 -18.39
C CYS A 2 -0.24 -13.78 -18.13
N LYS A 3 -1.45 -13.77 -17.58
CA LYS A 3 -2.07 -12.56 -17.04
C LYS A 3 -1.10 -11.98 -16.01
N LYS A 4 -0.51 -10.82 -16.30
CA LYS A 4 0.12 -10.01 -15.26
C LYS A 4 -1.02 -9.62 -14.33
N ASN A 5 -1.17 -10.33 -13.22
CA ASN A 5 -2.02 -9.87 -12.14
C ASN A 5 -1.35 -8.59 -11.65
N ASP A 6 -1.92 -7.45 -12.05
CA ASP A 6 -1.55 -6.13 -11.53
C ASP A 6 -1.96 -6.11 -10.04
N TYR A 7 -1.13 -6.73 -9.19
CA TYR A 7 -1.14 -6.52 -7.74
C TYR A 7 -0.62 -5.11 -7.47
N SER A 8 -1.39 -4.10 -7.88
CA SER A 8 -1.14 -2.72 -7.51
C SER A 8 -1.79 -2.48 -6.16
N THR A 9 -1.02 -2.66 -5.08
CA THR A 9 -1.42 -2.24 -3.74
C THR A 9 -1.66 -0.73 -3.75
N SER A 10 -2.82 -0.30 -3.23
CA SER A 10 -3.17 1.13 -3.14
C SER A 10 -2.25 1.87 -2.17
N ASN A 11 -2.13 3.19 -2.32
CA ASN A 11 -1.38 4.00 -1.36
C ASN A 11 -2.07 4.02 0.00
N ILE A 12 -3.41 3.95 0.03
CA ILE A 12 -4.18 3.80 1.27
C ILE A 12 -3.81 2.48 1.97
N GLU A 13 -3.71 1.37 1.24
CA GLU A 13 -3.28 0.09 1.85
C GLU A 13 -1.83 0.14 2.33
N LYS A 14 -0.94 0.81 1.59
CA LYS A 14 0.45 1.03 2.04
C LYS A 14 0.53 1.89 3.30
N GLU A 15 -0.31 2.92 3.41
CA GLU A 15 -0.47 3.72 4.63
C GLU A 15 -0.89 2.84 5.82
N GLN A 16 -1.88 1.95 5.63
CA GLN A 16 -2.29 1.03 6.69
C GLN A 16 -1.18 0.07 7.12
N ILE A 17 -0.31 -0.34 6.20
CA ILE A 17 0.84 -1.20 6.50
C ILE A 17 1.85 -0.46 7.39
N ILE A 18 2.23 0.77 7.03
CA ILE A 18 3.25 1.52 7.80
C ILE A 18 2.76 1.89 9.22
N LEU A 19 1.45 2.02 9.42
CA LEU A 19 0.87 2.27 10.74
C LEU A 19 0.94 1.06 11.70
N LYS A 20 1.30 -0.15 11.24
CA LYS A 20 1.37 -1.36 12.09
C LYS A 20 2.58 -1.41 13.03
N CYS A 21 3.57 -0.53 12.85
CA CYS A 21 4.90 -0.54 13.51
C CYS A 21 5.77 -1.78 13.18
N PHE A 22 5.20 -2.98 13.18
CA PHE A 22 5.82 -4.25 12.82
C PHE A 22 5.06 -4.89 11.66
N ILE A 23 5.80 -5.41 10.68
CA ILE A 23 5.23 -5.90 9.41
C ILE A 23 5.84 -7.23 8.99
N THR A 24 5.11 -7.96 8.15
CA THR A 24 5.49 -9.29 7.64
C THR A 24 6.13 -9.21 6.26
N LYS A 25 6.67 -10.34 5.76
CA LYS A 25 7.14 -10.49 4.38
C LYS A 25 6.06 -10.19 3.33
N GLU A 26 4.80 -10.54 3.61
CA GLU A 26 3.68 -10.23 2.71
C GLU A 26 3.36 -8.73 2.68
N ASP A 27 3.44 -8.04 3.82
CA ASP A 27 3.32 -6.58 3.86
C ASP A 27 4.45 -5.90 3.07
N ILE A 28 5.68 -6.44 3.10
CA ILE A 28 6.81 -5.94 2.30
C ILE A 28 6.54 -6.10 0.80
N LYS A 29 5.97 -7.23 0.36
CA LYS A 29 5.56 -7.44 -1.04
C LYS A 29 4.58 -6.37 -1.50
N LYS A 30 3.58 -6.07 -0.66
CA LYS A 30 2.58 -5.02 -0.90
C LYS A 30 3.21 -3.63 -0.96
N LEU A 31 4.12 -3.28 -0.05
CA LEU A 31 4.85 -2.01 -0.10
C LEU A 31 5.61 -1.84 -1.42
N ARG A 32 6.28 -2.90 -1.89
CA ARG A 32 7.10 -2.88 -3.09
C ARG A 32 6.32 -3.02 -4.40
N ASN A 33 5.00 -3.24 -4.36
CA ASN A 33 4.19 -3.64 -5.52
C ASN A 33 4.85 -4.78 -6.32
N SER A 34 5.41 -5.75 -5.61
CA SER A 34 6.19 -6.83 -6.22
C SER A 34 5.53 -8.17 -5.95
N SER A 35 5.35 -8.97 -7.01
CA SER A 35 4.99 -10.37 -6.89
C SER A 35 6.19 -11.27 -6.56
N ASN A 36 7.43 -10.74 -6.61
CA ASN A 36 8.65 -11.51 -6.38
C ASN A 36 8.90 -11.72 -4.87
N HIS A 37 8.74 -12.97 -4.43
CA HIS A 37 8.95 -13.39 -3.04
C HIS A 37 10.39 -13.23 -2.56
N ASP A 38 11.38 -13.57 -3.38
CA ASP A 38 12.79 -13.56 -2.99
C ASP A 38 13.24 -12.14 -2.63
N SER A 39 12.80 -11.16 -3.43
CA SER A 39 13.09 -9.74 -3.19
C SER A 39 12.54 -9.23 -1.85
N ALA A 40 11.42 -9.79 -1.37
CA ALA A 40 10.81 -9.41 -0.10
C ALA A 40 11.49 -10.10 1.08
N ILE A 41 11.96 -11.34 0.89
CA ILE A 41 12.75 -12.08 1.88
C ILE A 41 14.08 -11.37 2.14
N GLU A 42 14.78 -10.93 1.08
CA GLU A 42 16.02 -10.18 1.20
C GLU A 42 15.85 -8.89 2.01
N ILE A 43 14.82 -8.10 1.70
CA ILE A 43 14.50 -6.86 2.45
C ILE A 43 14.19 -7.18 3.91
N PHE A 44 13.38 -8.22 4.15
CA PHE A 44 13.03 -8.65 5.50
C PHE A 44 14.29 -8.99 6.30
N ASN A 45 15.18 -9.81 5.74
CA ASN A 45 16.40 -10.24 6.41
C ASN A 45 17.34 -9.06 6.69
N LEU A 46 17.48 -8.13 5.76
CA LEU A 46 18.28 -6.91 5.96
C LEU A 46 17.69 -6.03 7.06
N ALA A 47 16.38 -5.79 7.05
CA ALA A 47 15.72 -5.00 8.08
C ALA A 47 15.75 -5.69 9.45
N ASN A 48 15.69 -7.02 9.49
CA ASN A 48 15.75 -7.78 10.74
C ASN A 48 17.16 -7.78 11.33
N LYS A 49 18.21 -7.82 10.49
CA LYS A 49 19.58 -7.58 10.93
C LYS A 49 19.74 -6.19 11.54
N MET A 50 19.10 -5.17 10.96
CA MET A 50 19.07 -3.83 11.58
C MET A 50 18.30 -3.83 12.91
N ASN A 51 17.27 -4.67 13.07
CA ASN A 51 16.59 -4.80 14.36
C ASN A 51 17.54 -5.33 15.43
N GLU A 52 18.28 -6.40 15.10
CA GLU A 52 19.31 -7.00 15.96
C GLU A 52 20.39 -5.98 16.34
N GLU A 53 20.91 -5.22 15.39
CA GLU A 53 21.94 -4.19 15.62
C GLU A 53 21.49 -3.02 16.51
N ASN A 54 20.18 -2.75 16.59
CA ASN A 54 19.61 -1.67 17.40
C ASN A 54 19.07 -2.15 18.76
N ASP A 55 19.33 -3.40 19.16
CA ASP A 55 18.75 -4.03 20.37
C ASP A 55 17.21 -3.90 20.42
N THR A 56 16.57 -3.90 19.25
CA THR A 56 15.10 -3.83 19.14
C THR A 56 14.49 -5.23 19.07
N TYR A 57 13.16 -5.32 19.17
CA TYR A 57 12.46 -6.61 19.08
C TYR A 57 12.77 -7.34 17.76
N VAL A 58 13.28 -8.55 17.88
CA VAL A 58 13.63 -9.45 16.77
C VAL A 58 12.65 -10.62 16.78
N ASP A 59 11.95 -10.82 15.67
CA ASP A 59 11.02 -11.94 15.48
C ASP A 59 11.20 -12.56 14.09
N SER A 60 11.07 -13.88 14.00
CA SER A 60 11.24 -14.62 12.74
C SER A 60 10.21 -14.29 11.65
N LYS A 61 9.09 -13.66 12.02
CA LYS A 61 7.93 -13.36 11.19
C LYS A 61 7.68 -11.86 11.03
N TYR A 62 8.13 -11.05 11.98
CA TYR A 62 7.88 -9.62 12.01
C TYR A 62 9.16 -8.80 12.09
N VAL A 63 9.16 -7.67 11.38
CA VAL A 63 10.28 -6.72 11.38
C VAL A 63 9.75 -5.30 11.54
N GLN A 64 10.58 -4.41 12.10
CA GLN A 64 10.16 -3.03 12.33
C GLN A 64 10.03 -2.29 10.99
N VAL A 65 8.90 -1.62 10.80
CA VAL A 65 8.58 -0.96 9.52
C VAL A 65 9.57 0.15 9.18
N SER A 66 10.08 0.86 10.18
CA SER A 66 11.08 1.92 10.00
C SER A 66 12.36 1.39 9.35
N ASN A 67 12.80 0.18 9.73
CA ASN A 67 13.99 -0.45 9.13
C ASN A 67 13.71 -0.98 7.72
N VAL A 68 12.50 -1.50 7.47
CA VAL A 68 12.07 -1.84 6.10
C VAL A 68 12.07 -0.61 5.19
N LEU A 69 11.53 0.52 5.65
CA LEU A 69 11.49 1.75 4.88
C LEU A 69 12.90 2.28 4.59
N LYS A 70 13.84 2.16 5.54
CA LYS A 70 15.26 2.49 5.33
C LYS A 70 15.88 1.61 4.24
N VAL A 71 15.68 0.29 4.29
CA VAL A 71 16.21 -0.64 3.27
C VAL A 71 15.62 -0.34 1.89
N LEU A 72 14.35 0.03 1.82
CA LEU A 72 13.68 0.41 0.58
C LEU A 72 14.05 1.82 0.08
N GLY A 73 14.70 2.64 0.90
CA GLY A 73 14.95 4.05 0.58
C GLY A 73 13.68 4.90 0.46
N ILE A 74 12.58 4.48 1.06
CA ILE A 74 11.27 5.16 0.99
C ILE A 74 11.06 6.00 2.24
N LYS A 75 10.57 7.24 2.06
CA LYS A 75 10.21 8.09 3.19
C LYS A 75 8.74 7.90 3.53
N GLU A 76 8.46 7.71 4.81
CA GLU A 76 7.11 7.51 5.35
C GLU A 76 6.13 8.63 4.91
N LYS A 77 6.60 9.88 4.93
CA LYS A 77 5.84 11.06 4.48
C LYS A 77 5.33 10.95 3.04
N ASP A 78 6.06 10.27 2.17
CA ASP A 78 5.68 10.13 0.76
C ASP A 78 4.52 9.15 0.62
N ILE A 79 4.50 8.09 1.45
CA ILE A 79 3.39 7.13 1.52
C ILE A 79 2.12 7.84 2.02
N PHE A 80 2.20 8.59 3.13
CA PHE A 80 1.05 9.35 3.64
C PHE A 80 0.52 10.38 2.64
N ARG A 81 1.43 11.11 1.98
CA ARG A 81 1.04 12.08 0.95
C ARG A 81 0.29 11.40 -0.20
N ASN A 82 0.79 10.28 -0.69
CA ASN A 82 0.14 9.54 -1.78
C ASN A 82 -1.21 8.95 -1.36
N ALA A 83 -1.33 8.47 -0.12
CA ALA A 83 -2.60 8.00 0.44
C ALA A 83 -3.64 9.12 0.55
N ALA A 84 -3.23 10.32 0.96
CA ALA A 84 -4.10 11.49 1.02
C ALA A 84 -4.58 11.92 -0.37
N ILE A 85 -3.68 11.92 -1.37
CA ILE A 85 -4.04 12.20 -2.77
C ILE A 85 -5.05 11.16 -3.27
N GLU A 86 -4.83 9.88 -3.00
CA GLU A 86 -5.73 8.81 -3.41
C GLU A 86 -7.12 8.95 -2.78
N ARG A 87 -7.20 9.24 -1.47
CA ARG A 87 -8.48 9.53 -0.79
C ARG A 87 -9.22 10.69 -1.44
N LYS A 88 -8.52 11.76 -1.82
CA LYS A 88 -9.11 12.93 -2.51
C LYS A 88 -9.69 12.54 -3.88
N ILE A 89 -8.93 11.78 -4.67
CA ILE A 89 -9.39 11.32 -6.00
C ILE A 89 -10.63 10.43 -5.87
N LEU A 90 -10.66 9.52 -4.89
CA LEU A 90 -11.82 8.66 -4.65
C LEU A 90 -13.06 9.48 -4.30
N PHE A 91 -12.92 10.47 -3.41
CA PHE A 91 -14.01 11.36 -3.03
C PHE A 91 -14.55 12.17 -4.22
N GLU A 92 -13.67 12.74 -5.05
CA GLU A 92 -14.08 13.48 -6.26
C GLU A 92 -14.84 12.58 -7.24
N LYS A 93 -14.38 11.34 -7.45
CA LYS A 93 -15.08 10.36 -8.31
C LYS A 93 -16.44 9.97 -7.77
N GLU A 94 -16.58 9.81 -6.45
CA GLU A 94 -17.86 9.50 -5.82
C GLU A 94 -18.87 10.65 -5.96
N ASN A 95 -18.43 11.90 -5.86
CA ASN A 95 -19.29 13.06 -6.03
C ASN A 95 -19.69 13.25 -7.51
N GLN A 96 -18.77 13.05 -8.45
CA GLN A 96 -19.10 13.06 -9.89
C GLN A 96 -20.18 12.04 -10.26
N LYS A 97 -20.19 10.85 -9.63
CA LYS A 97 -21.24 9.84 -9.84
C LYS A 97 -22.60 10.26 -9.31
N ARG A 98 -22.66 11.12 -8.29
CA ARG A 98 -23.92 11.63 -7.71
C ARG A 98 -24.50 12.80 -8.52
N ASP A 99 -23.64 13.57 -9.18
CA ASP A 99 -24.03 14.74 -9.98
C ASP A 99 -24.39 14.41 -11.43
N VAL A 100 -24.32 13.13 -11.84
CA VAL A 100 -24.83 12.74 -13.17
C VAL A 100 -26.35 12.88 -13.15
N PRO A 101 -26.95 13.73 -14.00
CA PRO A 101 -28.39 13.82 -14.08
C PRO A 101 -28.93 12.45 -14.45
N THR A 102 -29.74 11.85 -13.57
CA THR A 102 -30.63 10.77 -13.97
C THR A 102 -31.52 11.35 -15.06
N VAL A 103 -31.18 11.11 -16.32
CA VAL A 103 -32.06 11.40 -17.44
C VAL A 103 -33.31 10.54 -17.20
N ARG A 104 -34.32 11.14 -16.57
CA ARG A 104 -35.67 10.58 -16.57
C ARG A 104 -36.08 10.61 -18.03
N SER A 105 -36.04 9.45 -18.67
CA SER A 105 -36.75 9.22 -19.92
C SER A 105 -38.22 9.47 -19.62
N GLU A 106 -38.69 10.68 -19.88
CA GLU A 106 -40.12 10.94 -19.95
C GLU A 106 -40.61 10.17 -21.16
N THR A 107 -41.21 9.02 -20.90
CA THR A 107 -42.00 8.29 -21.88
C THR A 107 -43.19 9.17 -22.22
N SER A 108 -43.05 10.01 -23.25
CA SER A 108 -44.20 10.57 -23.94
C SER A 108 -44.92 9.42 -24.64
N GLN A 109 -46.00 8.92 -24.02
CA GLN A 109 -47.03 8.21 -24.75
C GLN A 109 -48.25 9.11 -24.85
N SER A 110 -48.52 9.48 -26.10
CA SER A 110 -49.67 10.23 -26.60
C SER A 110 -50.95 9.41 -26.55
#